data_AF-A0A6H5GK34-F1
#
_entry.id   AF-A0A6H5GK34-F1
#
_cell.length_a   1.000
_cell.length_b   1.000
_cell.length_c   1.000
_cell.angle_alpha   90.00
_cell.angle_beta   90.00
_cell.angle_gamma   90.00
#
_symmetry.space_group_name_H-M   'P 1'
#
loop_
_entity.id
_entity.type
_entity.pdbx_description
1 polymer ?
#
loop_
_entity_poly.entity_id
_entity_poly.type
_entity_poly.pdbx_seq_one_letter_code
_entity_poly.pdbx_strand_id
1 'polypeptide(L)' 'MLSISHLTISNFQGDSGGPVIWLDPATNRYTVVGIVSYGYGCAQPGAPGVNTAVSAYRDWILNKIT' A
#
# COMPACT_ATOMS: atom_id res chain seq x y z
N MET A 1 -1.49 5.73 9.94
CA MET A 1 -2.18 6.68 9.03
C MET A 1 -1.59 6.64 7.63
N LEU A 2 -0.26 6.67 7.45
CA LEU A 2 0.40 6.39 6.16
C LEU A 2 1.64 5.49 6.37
N SER A 3 2.08 4.79 5.32
CA SER A 3 3.24 3.89 5.25
C SER A 3 4.12 4.30 4.07
N ILE A 4 5.44 4.32 4.30
CA ILE A 4 6.43 4.65 3.27
C ILE A 4 6.92 3.35 2.63
N SER A 5 6.85 3.28 1.30
CA SER A 5 7.37 2.15 0.53
C SER A 5 8.48 2.58 -0.41
N HIS A 6 9.55 1.78 -0.48
CA HIS A 6 10.61 1.88 -1.50
C HIS A 6 10.22 1.24 -2.84
N LEU A 7 8.94 0.84 -3.01
CA LEU A 7 8.43 0.29 -4.25
C LEU A 7 8.46 1.39 -5.32
N THR A 8 9.40 1.28 -6.26
CA THR A 8 9.51 2.12 -7.45
C THR A 8 8.45 1.70 -8.46
N ILE A 9 7.17 2.00 -8.18
CA ILE A 9 6.11 1.83 -9.18
C ILE A 9 6.20 3.04 -10.10
N SER A 10 6.94 2.91 -11.20
CA SER A 10 7.08 3.97 -12.18
C SER A 10 5.77 4.21 -12.94
N ASN A 11 5.41 5.49 -13.06
CA ASN A 11 4.50 6.08 -14.05
C ASN A 11 3.18 5.34 -14.26
N PHE A 12 2.09 5.85 -13.65
CA PHE A 12 0.70 5.49 -13.98
C PHE A 12 0.28 4.01 -13.83
N GLN A 13 1.11 3.13 -13.26
CA GLN A 13 0.78 1.69 -13.16
C GLN A 13 0.02 1.27 -11.89
N GLY A 14 -0.29 2.19 -10.98
CA GLY A 14 -1.15 1.93 -9.83
C GLY A 14 -2.39 2.82 -9.89
N ASP A 15 -3.58 2.21 -9.83
CA ASP A 15 -4.81 2.97 -9.64
C ASP A 15 -4.77 3.65 -8.27
N SER A 16 -5.09 4.94 -8.22
CA SER A 16 -5.29 5.63 -6.95
C SER A 16 -6.37 4.89 -6.14
N GLY A 17 -6.05 4.50 -4.90
CA GLY A 17 -6.93 3.65 -4.09
C GLY A 17 -6.78 2.14 -4.33
N GLY A 18 -5.89 1.70 -5.22
CA GLY A 18 -5.58 0.30 -5.46
C GLY A 18 -4.80 -0.37 -4.32
N PRO A 19 -4.77 -1.71 -4.26
CA PRO A 19 -4.13 -2.45 -3.18
C PRO A 19 -2.60 -2.51 -3.34
N VAL A 20 -1.88 -2.27 -2.24
CA VAL A 20 -0.46 -2.61 -2.13
C VAL A 20 -0.36 -4.01 -1.55
N ILE A 21 0.18 -4.94 -2.35
CA ILE A 21 0.26 -6.35 -2.01
C ILE A 21 1.68 -6.71 -1.57
N TRP A 22 1.78 -7.48 -0.48
CA TRP A 22 3.00 -8.16 -0.06
C TRP A 22 2.82 -9.67 -0.17
N LEU A 23 3.78 -10.34 -0.84
CA LEU A 23 3.88 -11.80 -0.84
C LEU A 23 4.82 -12.19 0.30
N ASP A 24 4.26 -12.82 1.33
CA ASP A 24 5.02 -13.35 2.45
C ASP A 24 5.88 -14.54 2.00
N PRO A 25 7.23 -14.46 2.03
CA PRO A 25 8.08 -15.55 1.59
C PRO A 25 8.03 -16.77 2.52
N ALA A 26 7.60 -16.61 3.78
CA ALA A 26 7.50 -17.71 4.73
C ALA A 26 6.19 -18.51 4.56
N THR A 27 5.10 -17.82 4.26
CA THR A 27 3.77 -18.44 4.15
C THR A 27 3.25 -18.59 2.72
N ASN A 28 3.93 -17.98 1.74
CA ASN A 28 3.51 -17.88 0.34
C ASN A 28 2.09 -17.29 0.19
N ARG A 29 1.72 -16.35 1.06
CA ARG A 29 0.40 -15.70 1.06
C ARG A 29 0.51 -14.25 0.62
N TYR A 30 -0.45 -13.85 -0.21
CA TYR A 30 -0.65 -12.45 -0.58
C TYR A 30 -1.44 -11.73 0.52
N THR A 31 -0.89 -10.62 1.02
CA THR A 31 -1.52 -9.78 2.03
C THR A 31 -1.64 -8.35 1.50
N VAL A 32 -2.82 -7.74 1.66
CA VAL A 32 -3.00 -6.31 1.40
C VAL A 32 -2.41 -5.53 2.57
N VAL A 33 -1.28 -4.86 2.36
CA VAL A 33 -0.55 -4.13 3.39
C VAL A 33 -0.77 -2.62 3.32
N GLY A 34 -1.26 -2.13 2.19
CA GLY A 34 -1.55 -0.71 2.01
C GLY A 34 -2.56 -0.43 0.91
N ILE A 35 -2.96 0.84 0.82
CA ILE A 35 -3.77 1.40 -0.26
C ILE A 35 -2.96 2.51 -0.91
N VAL A 36 -2.80 2.48 -2.23
CA VAL A 36 -2.03 3.46 -2.99
C VAL A 36 -2.61 4.86 -2.77
N SER A 37 -1.75 5.80 -2.37
CA SER A 37 -2.15 7.21 -2.19
C SER A 37 -1.40 8.10 -3.17
N TYR A 38 -0.17 8.53 -2.85
CA TYR A 38 0.58 9.43 -3.71
C TYR A 38 2.09 9.18 -3.61
N GLY A 39 2.85 9.76 -4.53
CA GLY A 39 4.31 9.78 -4.49
C GLY A 39 4.83 11.02 -5.21
N TYR A 40 6.00 11.51 -4.80
CA TYR A 40 6.64 12.63 -5.48
C TYR A 40 6.95 12.25 -6.93
N GLY A 41 6.63 13.14 -7.88
CA GLY A 41 6.90 12.92 -9.30
C GLY A 41 6.26 11.65 -9.89
N CYS A 42 5.04 11.29 -9.47
CA CYS A 42 4.39 10.04 -9.89
C CYS A 42 5.19 8.78 -9.51
N ALA A 43 5.67 8.74 -8.25
CA ALA A 43 6.53 7.68 -7.74
C ALA A 43 7.81 7.50 -8.58
N GLN A 44 8.48 8.63 -8.83
CA GLN A 44 9.76 8.65 -9.53
C GLN A 44 10.76 7.71 -8.82
N PRO A 45 11.56 6.92 -9.56
CA PRO A 45 12.59 6.08 -8.97
C PRO A 45 13.51 6.88 -8.02
N GLY A 46 13.76 6.34 -6.83
CA GLY A 46 14.54 7.01 -5.79
C GLY A 46 13.75 7.94 -4.87
N ALA A 47 12.48 8.23 -5.17
CA ALA A 47 11.57 8.90 -4.24
C ALA A 47 10.65 7.86 -3.55
N PRO A 48 10.38 8.01 -2.24
CA PRO A 48 9.46 7.14 -1.55
C PRO A 48 8.02 7.31 -2.04
N GLY A 49 7.31 6.18 -2.19
CA GLY A 49 5.85 6.17 -2.30
C GLY A 49 5.20 6.24 -0.93
N VAL A 50 4.05 6.92 -0.83
CA VAL A 50 3.26 7.06 0.40
C VAL A 50 1.91 6.37 0.20
N ASN A 51 1.61 5.41 1.07
CA ASN A 51 0.40 4.58 0.99
C ASN A 51 -0.37 4.64 2.31
N THR A 52 -1.68 4.42 2.31
CA THR A 52 -2.44 4.24 3.56
C THR A 52 -2.12 2.87 4.15
N ALA A 53 -1.72 2.81 5.42
CA ALA A 53 -1.41 1.55 6.10
C ALA A 53 -2.69 0.81 6.51
N VAL A 54 -3.00 -0.34 5.89
CA VAL A 54 -4.25 -1.09 6.16
C VAL A 54 -4.32 -1.58 7.61
N SER A 55 -3.20 -1.98 8.18
CA SER A 55 -3.11 -2.42 9.58
C SER A 55 -3.59 -1.37 10.58
N ALA A 56 -3.40 -0.08 10.29
CA ALA A 56 -3.86 1.01 11.15
C ALA A 56 -5.39 1.16 11.19
N TYR A 57 -6.11 0.55 10.25
CA TYR A 57 -7.58 0.61 10.14
C TYR A 57 -8.25 -0.72 10.48
N ARG A 58 -7.48 -1.73 10.93
CA ARG A 58 -8.00 -3.08 11.18
C ARG A 58 -9.21 -3.10 12.11
N ASP A 59 -9.16 -2.37 13.22
CA ASP A 59 -10.25 -2.37 14.20
C ASP A 59 -11.51 -1.68 13.66
N TRP A 60 -11.34 -0.58 12.93
CA TRP A 60 -12.45 0.07 12.22
C TRP A 60 -13.06 -0.86 11.17
N ILE A 61 -12.24 -1.55 10.38
CA ILE A 61 -12.69 -2.53 9.39
C ILE A 61 -13.52 -3.61 10.10
N LEU A 62 -12.98 -4.25 11.14
CA LEU A 62 -13.69 -5.32 11.86
C LEU A 62 -15.02 -4.87 12.47
N ASN A 63 -15.10 -3.63 12.96
CA ASN A 63 -16.34 -3.04 13.46
C ASN A 63 -17.40 -2.81 12.36
N LYS A 64 -17.01 -2.70 11.08
CA LYS A 64 -17.94 -2.46 9.96
C LYS A 64 -18.40 -3.73 9.24
N ILE A 65 -17.77 -4.86 9.51
CA ILE A 65 -18.13 -6.15 8.91
C ILE A 65 -18.87 -7.06 9.92
N THR A 66 -18.81 -6.71 11.20
CA THR A 66 -19.51 -7.40 12.30
C THR A 66 -20.69 -6.57 12.76
#